data_AF-A0A6I9PUU4-F1
#
_entry.id   AF-A0A6I9PUU4-F1
#
_cell.length_a   1.000
_cell.length_b   1.000
_cell.length_c   1.000
_cell.angle_alpha   90.00
_cell.angle_beta   90.00
_cell.angle_gamma   90.00
#
_symmetry.space_group_name_H-M   'P 1'
#
loop_
_entity.id
_entity.type
_entity.pdbx_description
1 polymer ?
#
loop_
_entity_poly.entity_id
_entity_poly.type
_entity_poly.pdbx_seq_one_letter_code
_entity_poly.pdbx_strand_id
1 'polypeptide(L)'
;APHISQAPVLMLRPRAWNMVEHNMMVGGKEAPGPLFDFGLLMFHCGEKLFRNGSGPFFYLSKLLLLSLSFWFFKFLILVGITVGAFFIPDGIFNTVWYYFGMVGSFFFIVVQLILLVDFAHSWNQSWLLKAEEGNSKFWYAALLTFTAIFYALAFSAVVVFYVYYTKPDDCTEHKVFISLNFIFCIIVSVVSILPKVQDAQPSSGLLQASFISLYTMYITWSAMSNNPSTSPQPVRERGREELFLLLLPDWFPRPDAAYETMKSTMPSVWVKIGSSWFGLAIFLWTLIAPVILSDRDFS
;
A
#
# COMPACT_ATOMS: atom_id res chain seq x y z
N ALA A 1 -3.67 -18.00 -49.73
CA ALA A 1 -3.84 -17.44 -48.37
C ALA A 1 -2.53 -16.77 -47.97
N PRO A 2 -2.55 -15.66 -47.21
CA PRO A 2 -1.34 -15.04 -46.70
C PRO A 2 -0.53 -16.04 -45.87
N HIS A 3 0.80 -15.87 -45.84
CA HIS A 3 1.68 -16.70 -45.02
C HIS A 3 1.36 -16.47 -43.53
N ILE A 4 1.31 -17.52 -42.71
CA ILE A 4 0.92 -17.44 -41.28
C ILE A 4 1.76 -16.43 -40.50
N SER A 5 3.00 -16.18 -40.93
CA SER A 5 3.92 -15.17 -40.35
C SER A 5 3.49 -13.71 -40.57
N GLN A 6 2.52 -13.44 -41.46
CA GLN A 6 1.97 -12.11 -41.72
C GLN A 6 0.58 -11.92 -41.12
N ALA A 7 0.01 -12.96 -40.50
CA ALA A 7 -1.29 -12.92 -39.84
C ALA A 7 -1.12 -12.65 -38.33
N PRO A 8 -2.13 -12.05 -37.67
CA PRO A 8 -2.12 -11.89 -36.22
C PRO A 8 -1.97 -13.24 -35.51
N VAL A 9 -1.22 -13.26 -34.40
CA VAL A 9 -1.07 -14.45 -33.57
C VAL A 9 -2.43 -14.90 -33.05
N LEU A 10 -2.83 -16.12 -33.41
CA LEU A 10 -4.11 -16.69 -32.99
C LEU A 10 -4.02 -17.17 -31.54
N MET A 11 -4.72 -16.47 -30.64
CA MET A 11 -4.84 -16.84 -29.23
C MET A 11 -6.25 -17.33 -28.93
N LEU A 12 -6.38 -18.61 -28.56
CA LEU A 12 -7.69 -19.20 -28.29
C LEU A 12 -8.01 -19.17 -26.80
N ARG A 13 -9.22 -18.70 -26.47
CA ARG A 13 -9.76 -18.71 -25.11
C ARG A 13 -10.68 -19.94 -24.98
N PRO A 14 -10.22 -21.05 -24.36
CA PRO A 14 -11.09 -22.20 -24.11
C PRO A 14 -12.21 -21.83 -23.13
N ARG A 15 -13.28 -22.63 -23.15
CA ARG A 15 -14.38 -22.55 -22.18
C ARG A 15 -13.90 -22.65 -20.73
N ALA A 16 -14.67 -22.12 -19.79
CA ALA A 16 -14.34 -22.16 -18.36
C ALA A 16 -14.48 -23.58 -17.79
N TRP A 17 -13.72 -23.90 -16.73
CA TRP A 17 -13.75 -25.20 -16.02
C TRP A 17 -15.12 -25.63 -15.48
N ASN A 18 -16.05 -24.70 -15.32
CA ASN A 18 -17.43 -24.99 -14.89
C ASN A 18 -18.38 -25.35 -16.05
N MET A 19 -17.90 -25.32 -17.30
CA MET A 19 -18.71 -25.70 -18.46
C MET A 19 -18.31 -27.10 -18.94
N VAL A 20 -19.32 -27.92 -19.19
CA VAL A 20 -19.22 -29.31 -19.68
C VAL A 20 -19.65 -29.37 -21.14
N GLU A 21 -19.13 -30.35 -21.88
CA GLU A 21 -19.54 -30.63 -23.25
C GLU A 21 -20.58 -31.75 -23.25
N HIS A 22 -21.86 -31.36 -23.35
CA HIS A 22 -23.00 -32.29 -23.33
C HIS A 22 -22.99 -33.31 -24.48
N ASN A 23 -22.30 -33.01 -25.59
CA ASN A 23 -22.26 -33.88 -26.76
C ASN A 23 -21.14 -34.94 -26.70
N MET A 24 -20.29 -34.93 -25.66
CA MET A 24 -19.16 -35.86 -25.54
C MET A 24 -19.18 -36.55 -24.18
N MET A 25 -19.35 -37.87 -24.19
CA MET A 25 -19.40 -38.71 -22.99
C MET A 25 -18.16 -39.61 -22.89
N VAL A 26 -17.46 -39.56 -21.77
CA VAL A 26 -16.30 -40.43 -21.46
C VAL A 26 -16.59 -41.19 -20.18
N GLY A 27 -16.72 -42.51 -20.27
CA GLY A 27 -17.03 -43.36 -19.10
C GLY A 27 -18.38 -43.04 -18.45
N GLY A 28 -19.38 -42.62 -19.25
CA GLY A 28 -20.72 -42.27 -18.75
C GLY A 28 -20.81 -40.90 -18.07
N LYS A 29 -19.74 -40.09 -18.08
CA LYS A 29 -19.73 -38.70 -17.61
C LYS A 29 -19.47 -37.74 -18.76
N GLU A 30 -20.10 -36.57 -18.71
CA GLU A 30 -19.87 -35.49 -19.67
C GLU A 30 -18.41 -35.01 -19.62
N ALA A 31 -17.82 -34.76 -20.78
CA ALA A 31 -16.44 -34.32 -20.88
C ALA A 31 -16.28 -32.86 -20.39
N PRO A 32 -15.15 -32.51 -19.75
CA PRO A 32 -14.88 -31.12 -19.38
C PRO A 32 -14.73 -30.25 -20.65
N GLY A 33 -15.54 -29.19 -20.76
CA GLY A 33 -15.54 -28.26 -21.90
C GLY A 33 -14.17 -27.68 -22.28
N PRO A 34 -13.35 -27.16 -21.34
CA PRO A 34 -12.00 -26.68 -21.67
C PRO A 34 -11.08 -27.75 -22.26
N LEU A 35 -11.22 -29.00 -21.79
CA LEU A 35 -10.36 -30.09 -22.23
C LEU A 35 -10.76 -30.55 -23.63
N PHE A 36 -12.05 -30.51 -23.94
CA PHE A 36 -12.59 -30.75 -25.27
C PHE A 36 -12.12 -29.69 -26.27
N ASP A 37 -12.23 -28.39 -25.93
CA ASP A 37 -11.78 -27.28 -26.79
C ASP A 37 -10.27 -27.33 -27.05
N PHE A 38 -9.48 -27.62 -26.00
CA PHE A 38 -8.04 -27.82 -26.11
C PHE A 38 -7.70 -29.00 -27.04
N GLY A 39 -8.36 -30.14 -26.85
CA GLY A 39 -8.14 -31.34 -27.63
C GLY A 39 -8.41 -31.13 -29.13
N LEU A 40 -9.54 -30.50 -29.47
CA LEU A 40 -9.88 -30.17 -30.85
C LEU A 40 -8.83 -29.26 -31.52
N LEU A 41 -8.38 -28.21 -30.81
CA LEU A 41 -7.39 -27.30 -31.37
C LEU A 41 -6.04 -27.97 -31.58
N MET A 42 -5.57 -28.71 -30.58
CA MET A 42 -4.28 -29.40 -30.66
C MET A 42 -4.29 -30.46 -31.76
N PHE A 43 -5.39 -31.20 -31.90
CA PHE A 43 -5.52 -32.25 -32.91
C PHE A 43 -5.57 -31.68 -34.34
N HIS A 44 -6.33 -30.61 -34.59
CA HIS A 44 -6.50 -30.09 -35.96
C HIS A 44 -5.45 -29.06 -36.38
N CYS A 45 -4.92 -28.28 -35.45
CA CYS A 45 -4.04 -27.14 -35.75
C CYS A 45 -2.62 -27.29 -35.20
N GLY A 46 -2.37 -28.22 -34.26
CA GLY A 46 -1.08 -28.35 -33.58
C GLY A 46 0.09 -28.56 -34.54
N GLU A 47 -0.01 -29.50 -35.47
CA GLU A 47 1.06 -29.79 -36.44
C GLU A 47 1.28 -28.62 -37.41
N LYS A 48 0.20 -27.98 -37.87
CA LYS A 48 0.27 -26.82 -38.79
C LYS A 48 0.91 -25.60 -38.13
N LEU A 49 0.64 -25.38 -36.84
CA LEU A 49 1.27 -24.30 -36.08
C LEU A 49 2.76 -24.59 -35.88
N PHE A 50 3.11 -25.81 -35.47
CA PHE A 50 4.49 -26.22 -35.23
C PHE A 50 5.38 -26.12 -36.48
N ARG A 51 4.91 -26.60 -37.63
CA ARG A 51 5.66 -26.56 -38.90
C ARG A 51 5.91 -25.13 -39.40
N ASN A 52 5.09 -24.17 -38.98
CA ASN A 52 5.22 -22.75 -39.33
C ASN A 52 5.95 -21.93 -38.25
N GLY A 53 6.58 -22.58 -37.26
CA GLY A 53 7.33 -21.91 -36.20
C GLY A 53 6.45 -21.16 -35.19
N SER A 54 5.14 -21.44 -35.15
CA SER A 54 4.20 -20.83 -34.20
C SER A 54 3.72 -21.89 -33.19
N GLY A 55 3.52 -21.47 -31.94
CA GLY A 55 2.90 -22.32 -30.92
C GLY A 55 1.38 -22.18 -30.88
N PRO A 56 0.64 -23.16 -30.32
CA PRO A 56 -0.74 -22.96 -29.92
C PRO A 56 -0.79 -22.07 -28.68
N PHE A 57 -1.18 -20.81 -28.85
CA PHE A 57 -1.29 -19.85 -27.74
C PHE A 57 -2.69 -19.91 -27.12
N PHE A 58 -2.76 -20.13 -25.80
CA PHE A 58 -4.03 -20.20 -25.06
C PHE A 58 -4.16 -19.04 -24.08
N TYR A 59 -5.37 -18.47 -24.01
CA TYR A 59 -5.76 -17.51 -22.99
C TYR A 59 -6.62 -18.18 -21.93
N LEU A 60 -6.02 -18.56 -20.80
CA LEU A 60 -6.74 -19.17 -19.69
C LEU A 60 -7.51 -18.10 -18.91
N SER A 61 -8.81 -17.97 -19.19
CA SER A 61 -9.70 -17.18 -18.34
C SER A 61 -9.98 -17.94 -17.04
N LYS A 62 -9.56 -17.40 -15.90
CA LYS A 62 -9.77 -17.90 -14.52
C LYS A 62 -9.01 -19.18 -14.15
N LEU A 63 -7.79 -19.01 -13.62
CA LEU A 63 -7.05 -19.99 -12.82
C LEU A 63 -7.54 -20.01 -11.35
N LEU A 64 -8.87 -19.97 -11.16
CA LEU A 64 -9.52 -19.78 -9.85
C LEU A 64 -9.53 -21.05 -8.97
N LEU A 65 -9.20 -22.21 -9.53
CA LEU A 65 -9.34 -23.50 -8.85
C LEU A 65 -8.29 -23.71 -7.75
N LEU A 66 -7.10 -23.13 -7.93
CA LEU A 66 -6.01 -23.18 -6.94
C LEU A 66 -6.16 -22.12 -5.84
N SER A 67 -6.78 -20.98 -6.15
CA SER A 67 -6.95 -19.89 -5.19
C SER A 67 -8.19 -20.04 -4.30
N LEU A 68 -9.31 -20.60 -4.80
CA LEU A 68 -10.58 -20.66 -4.06
C LEU A 68 -10.85 -21.97 -3.29
N SER A 69 -10.35 -23.12 -3.73
CA SER A 69 -10.83 -24.42 -3.19
C SER A 69 -10.17 -24.89 -1.88
N PHE A 70 -8.99 -24.34 -1.52
CA PHE A 70 -8.18 -24.82 -0.38
C PHE A 70 -8.13 -23.87 0.82
N TRP A 71 -9.20 -23.10 1.09
CA TRP A 71 -9.29 -22.24 2.27
C TRP A 71 -9.15 -23.01 3.59
N PHE A 72 -9.72 -24.22 3.68
CA PHE A 72 -9.58 -25.08 4.86
C PHE A 72 -8.11 -25.43 5.15
N PHE A 73 -7.36 -25.83 4.12
CA PHE A 73 -5.94 -26.19 4.29
C PHE A 73 -5.05 -24.96 4.54
N LYS A 74 -5.34 -23.81 3.94
CA LYS A 74 -4.68 -22.54 4.26
C LYS A 74 -4.88 -22.15 5.72
N PHE A 75 -6.10 -22.29 6.25
CA PHE A 75 -6.41 -22.03 7.65
C PHE A 75 -5.70 -23.02 8.58
N LEU A 76 -5.69 -24.31 8.23
CA LEU A 76 -4.97 -25.33 8.98
C LEU A 76 -3.46 -25.08 9.02
N ILE A 77 -2.86 -24.69 7.89
CA ILE A 77 -1.45 -24.28 7.84
C ILE A 77 -1.22 -23.04 8.72
N LEU A 78 -2.08 -22.02 8.64
CA LEU A 78 -1.95 -20.80 9.45
C LEU A 78 -2.03 -21.11 10.96
N VAL A 79 -2.98 -21.96 11.37
CA VAL A 79 -3.09 -22.42 12.76
C VAL A 79 -1.84 -23.22 13.15
N GLY A 80 -1.37 -24.12 12.28
CA GLY A 80 -0.17 -24.91 12.52
C GLY A 80 1.09 -24.05 12.70
N ILE A 81 1.27 -23.02 11.86
CA ILE A 81 2.37 -22.05 11.99
C ILE A 81 2.23 -21.25 13.29
N THR A 82 1.01 -20.78 13.62
CA THR A 82 0.76 -20.03 14.86
C THR A 82 1.06 -20.88 16.10
N VAL A 83 0.62 -22.13 16.13
CA VAL A 83 0.91 -23.07 17.23
C VAL A 83 2.40 -23.41 17.28
N GLY A 84 3.03 -23.63 16.12
CA GLY A 84 4.47 -23.89 16.02
C GLY A 84 5.32 -22.72 16.51
N ALA A 85 4.87 -21.48 16.33
CA ALA A 85 5.57 -20.28 16.80
C ALA A 85 5.71 -20.23 18.34
N PHE A 86 4.78 -20.81 19.10
CA PHE A 86 4.87 -20.91 20.56
C PHE A 86 6.00 -21.81 21.07
N PHE A 87 6.46 -22.75 20.24
CA PHE A 87 7.54 -23.68 20.60
C PHE A 87 8.93 -23.17 20.24
N ILE A 88 9.05 -21.96 19.67
CA ILE A 88 10.33 -21.37 19.30
C ILE A 88 10.97 -20.76 20.56
N PRO A 89 12.16 -21.23 20.99
CA PRO A 89 12.81 -20.73 22.20
C PRO A 89 13.30 -19.29 22.01
N ASP A 90 13.17 -18.48 23.06
CA ASP A 90 13.65 -17.10 23.09
C ASP A 90 15.18 -17.04 22.97
N GLY A 91 15.68 -16.15 22.10
CA GLY A 91 17.12 -16.00 21.85
C GLY A 91 17.43 -15.28 20.53
N ILE A 92 18.37 -15.83 19.75
CA ILE A 92 18.84 -15.26 18.48
C ILE A 92 17.68 -15.06 17.48
N PHE A 93 16.68 -15.96 17.50
CA PHE A 93 15.51 -15.88 16.62
C PHE A 93 14.73 -14.57 16.79
N ASN A 94 14.47 -14.12 18.02
CA ASN A 94 13.72 -12.89 18.29
C ASN A 94 14.45 -11.65 17.78
N THR A 95 15.78 -11.59 17.97
CA THR A 95 16.60 -10.49 17.46
C THR A 95 16.60 -10.44 15.93
N VAL A 96 16.77 -11.57 15.25
CA VAL A 96 16.73 -11.64 13.78
C VAL A 96 15.35 -11.25 13.25
N TRP A 97 14.29 -11.77 13.88
CA TRP A 97 12.92 -11.47 13.48
C TRP A 97 12.54 -10.01 13.71
N TYR A 98 13.06 -9.38 14.76
CA TYR A 98 12.94 -7.94 15.00
C TYR A 98 13.55 -7.11 13.86
N TYR A 99 14.79 -7.39 13.45
CA TYR A 99 15.41 -6.70 12.32
C TYR A 99 14.67 -6.95 11.00
N PHE A 100 14.24 -8.18 10.75
CA PHE A 100 13.43 -8.52 9.59
C PHE A 100 12.10 -7.74 9.57
N GLY A 101 11.42 -7.66 10.71
CA GLY A 101 10.19 -6.89 10.89
C GLY A 101 10.39 -5.38 10.70
N MET A 102 11.50 -4.82 11.18
CA MET A 102 11.84 -3.41 10.95
C MET A 102 12.05 -3.10 9.47
N VAL A 103 12.83 -3.93 8.76
CA VAL A 103 13.05 -3.77 7.32
C VAL A 103 11.74 -3.93 6.55
N GLY A 104 10.93 -4.93 6.90
CA GLY A 104 9.61 -5.12 6.30
C GLY A 104 8.67 -3.93 6.55
N SER A 105 8.70 -3.35 7.75
CA SER A 105 7.92 -2.17 8.11
C SER A 105 8.33 -0.95 7.29
N PHE A 106 9.63 -0.74 7.03
CA PHE A 106 10.12 0.33 6.17
C PHE A 106 9.48 0.26 4.77
N PHE A 107 9.56 -0.90 4.11
CA PHE A 107 8.97 -1.08 2.78
C PHE A 107 7.45 -0.97 2.80
N PHE A 108 6.81 -1.53 3.84
CA PHE A 108 5.35 -1.47 3.97
C PHE A 108 4.85 -0.03 4.10
N ILE A 109 5.50 0.81 4.92
CA ILE A 109 5.15 2.24 5.06
C ILE A 109 5.35 2.98 3.73
N VAL A 110 6.44 2.72 3.00
CA VAL A 110 6.69 3.35 1.70
C VAL A 110 5.61 2.96 0.69
N VAL A 111 5.29 1.67 0.58
CA VAL A 111 4.21 1.19 -0.32
C VAL A 111 2.86 1.79 0.10
N GLN A 112 2.57 1.84 1.39
CA GLN A 112 1.35 2.45 1.91
C GLN A 112 1.25 3.94 1.52
N LEU A 113 2.35 4.70 1.64
CA LEU A 113 2.37 6.10 1.23
C LEU A 113 2.16 6.25 -0.28
N ILE A 114 2.80 5.42 -1.12
CA ILE A 114 2.63 5.46 -2.58
C ILE A 114 1.16 5.19 -2.95
N LEU A 115 0.55 4.16 -2.35
CA LEU A 115 -0.87 3.85 -2.57
C LEU A 115 -1.78 4.99 -2.10
N LEU A 116 -1.41 5.65 -1.00
CA LEU A 116 -2.16 6.78 -0.46
C LEU A 116 -2.07 8.02 -1.36
N VAL A 117 -0.90 8.27 -1.95
CA VAL A 117 -0.66 9.33 -2.94
C VAL A 117 -1.49 9.07 -4.21
N ASP A 118 -1.47 7.84 -4.72
CA ASP A 118 -2.25 7.43 -5.91
C ASP A 118 -3.76 7.55 -5.66
N PHE A 119 -4.23 7.07 -4.51
CA PHE A 119 -5.62 7.26 -4.09
C PHE A 119 -6.00 8.73 -4.00
N ALA A 120 -5.13 9.58 -3.44
CA ALA A 120 -5.40 11.01 -3.31
C ALA A 120 -5.42 11.73 -4.67
N HIS A 121 -4.55 11.34 -5.62
CA HIS A 121 -4.60 11.81 -7.02
C HIS A 121 -5.92 11.38 -7.68
N SER A 122 -6.29 10.11 -7.56
CA SER A 122 -7.52 9.54 -8.13
C SER A 122 -8.77 10.24 -7.59
N TRP A 123 -8.81 10.49 -6.27
CA TRP A 123 -9.88 11.26 -5.64
C TRP A 123 -9.95 12.67 -6.21
N ASN A 124 -8.83 13.39 -6.23
CA ASN A 124 -8.77 14.76 -6.74
C ASN A 124 -9.27 14.83 -8.19
N GLN A 125 -8.79 13.93 -9.08
CA GLN A 125 -9.28 13.85 -10.46
C GLN A 125 -10.78 13.58 -10.53
N SER A 126 -11.30 12.62 -9.77
CA SER A 126 -12.72 12.27 -9.80
C SER A 126 -13.62 13.45 -9.43
N TRP A 127 -13.19 14.26 -8.45
CA TRP A 127 -13.96 15.43 -8.01
C TRP A 127 -13.77 16.64 -8.92
N LEU A 128 -12.56 16.85 -9.44
CA LEU A 128 -12.29 17.91 -10.42
C LEU A 128 -13.06 17.69 -11.71
N LEU A 129 -13.08 16.48 -12.26
CA LEU A 129 -13.87 16.15 -13.46
C LEU A 129 -15.36 16.40 -13.25
N LYS A 130 -15.90 16.03 -12.08
CA LYS A 130 -17.30 16.33 -11.71
C LYS A 130 -17.56 17.83 -11.51
N ALA A 131 -16.54 18.61 -11.16
CA ALA A 131 -16.64 20.05 -11.04
C ALA A 131 -16.62 20.77 -12.40
N GLU A 132 -15.91 20.20 -13.38
CA GLU A 132 -15.86 20.73 -14.76
C GLU A 132 -17.12 20.36 -15.57
N GLU A 133 -17.59 19.11 -15.47
CA GLU A 133 -18.71 18.61 -16.27
C GLU A 133 -20.09 18.75 -15.59
N GLY A 134 -20.12 18.84 -14.27
CA GLY A 134 -21.35 18.82 -13.45
C GLY A 134 -21.78 20.18 -12.90
N ASN A 135 -22.46 20.17 -11.75
CA ASN A 135 -22.77 21.40 -11.01
C ASN A 135 -21.48 21.96 -10.39
N SER A 136 -20.82 22.83 -11.16
CA SER A 136 -19.48 23.33 -10.86
C SER A 136 -19.35 23.94 -9.47
N LYS A 137 -20.30 24.77 -9.05
CA LYS A 137 -20.21 25.50 -7.76
C LYS A 137 -20.18 24.58 -6.55
N PHE A 138 -20.97 23.49 -6.56
CA PHE A 138 -21.04 22.57 -5.43
C PHE A 138 -19.74 21.75 -5.29
N TRP A 139 -19.25 21.19 -6.39
CA TRP A 139 -18.04 20.36 -6.37
C TRP A 139 -16.77 21.16 -6.08
N TYR A 140 -16.65 22.38 -6.62
CA TYR A 140 -15.56 23.30 -6.23
C TYR A 140 -15.65 23.68 -4.75
N ALA A 141 -16.84 23.98 -4.23
CA ALA A 141 -17.03 24.28 -2.81
C ALA A 141 -16.68 23.07 -1.92
N ALA A 142 -17.08 21.85 -2.32
CA ALA A 142 -16.75 20.62 -1.61
C ALA A 142 -15.23 20.37 -1.59
N LEU A 143 -14.56 20.52 -2.74
CA LEU A 143 -13.10 20.36 -2.85
C LEU A 143 -12.35 21.34 -1.93
N LEU A 144 -12.75 22.61 -1.94
CA LEU A 144 -12.15 23.64 -1.09
C LEU A 144 -12.42 23.37 0.40
N THR A 145 -13.64 22.97 0.75
CA THR A 145 -14.02 22.68 2.14
C THR A 145 -13.22 21.50 2.70
N PHE A 146 -13.11 20.39 1.96
CA PHE A 146 -12.34 19.23 2.41
C PHE A 146 -10.85 19.56 2.55
N THR A 147 -10.29 20.29 1.59
CA THR A 147 -8.90 20.76 1.63
C THR A 147 -8.64 21.64 2.86
N ALA A 148 -9.55 22.58 3.15
CA ALA A 148 -9.43 23.46 4.32
C ALA A 148 -9.51 22.68 5.64
N ILE A 149 -10.41 21.69 5.74
CA ILE A 149 -10.53 20.83 6.93
C ILE A 149 -9.23 20.04 7.15
N PHE A 150 -8.66 19.43 6.11
CA PHE A 150 -7.43 18.65 6.26
C PHE A 150 -6.22 19.50 6.69
N TYR A 151 -6.06 20.71 6.15
CA TYR A 151 -5.03 21.62 6.63
C TYR A 151 -5.28 22.12 8.06
N ALA A 152 -6.53 22.41 8.41
CA ALA A 152 -6.86 22.82 9.78
C ALA A 152 -6.54 21.71 10.79
N LEU A 153 -6.84 20.45 10.44
CA LEU A 153 -6.49 19.28 11.26
C LEU A 153 -4.97 19.07 11.34
N ALA A 154 -4.26 19.18 10.21
CA ALA A 154 -2.80 19.05 10.20
C ALA A 154 -2.12 20.14 11.05
N PHE A 155 -2.56 21.39 10.95
CA PHE A 155 -2.04 22.49 11.77
C PHE A 155 -2.37 22.29 13.26
N SER A 156 -3.61 21.89 13.57
CA SER A 156 -4.01 21.59 14.95
C SER A 156 -3.16 20.45 15.55
N ALA A 157 -2.87 19.41 14.76
CA ALA A 157 -1.99 18.32 15.17
C ALA A 157 -0.58 18.82 15.51
N VAL A 158 0.01 19.71 14.69
CA VAL A 158 1.31 20.34 14.96
C VAL A 158 1.30 21.09 16.31
N VAL A 159 0.27 21.90 16.56
CA VAL A 159 0.13 22.64 17.82
C VAL A 159 0.06 21.67 19.01
N VAL A 160 -0.77 20.63 18.92
CA VAL A 160 -0.87 19.58 19.95
C VAL A 160 0.49 18.92 20.16
N PHE A 161 1.23 18.61 19.10
CA PHE A 161 2.54 17.97 19.24
C PHE A 161 3.55 18.85 19.95
N TYR A 162 3.59 20.15 19.65
CA TYR A 162 4.45 21.08 20.39
C TYR A 162 4.05 21.15 21.87
N VAL A 163 2.76 21.24 22.21
CA VAL A 163 2.30 21.33 23.60
C VAL A 163 2.63 20.06 24.40
N TYR A 164 2.42 18.87 23.82
CA TYR A 164 2.55 17.60 24.54
C TYR A 164 3.97 17.03 24.52
N TYR A 165 4.68 17.11 23.38
CA TYR A 165 5.99 16.45 23.19
C TYR A 165 7.20 17.38 23.29
N THR A 166 7.02 18.72 23.44
CA THR A 166 8.15 19.68 23.48
C THR A 166 8.26 20.46 24.79
N LYS A 167 8.29 19.75 25.92
CA LYS A 167 8.54 20.35 27.24
C LYS A 167 9.97 20.93 27.35
N PRO A 168 10.22 21.91 28.24
CA PRO A 168 11.47 22.67 28.26
C PRO A 168 12.73 21.87 28.62
N ASP A 169 12.62 20.83 29.46
CA ASP A 169 13.79 20.18 30.07
C ASP A 169 14.26 18.88 29.41
N ASP A 170 13.57 18.35 28.38
CA ASP A 170 14.04 17.15 27.67
C ASP A 170 13.50 17.07 26.24
N CYS A 171 14.37 16.62 25.33
CA CYS A 171 14.14 16.29 23.91
C CYS A 171 14.17 17.44 22.88
N THR A 172 15.38 17.79 22.44
CA THR A 172 15.64 18.49 21.17
C THR A 172 15.17 17.69 19.94
N GLU A 173 15.18 16.36 20.02
CA GLU A 173 14.85 15.46 18.88
C GLU A 173 13.39 15.59 18.43
N HIS A 174 12.43 15.57 19.36
CA HIS A 174 11.01 15.75 19.05
C HIS A 174 10.74 17.13 18.43
N LYS A 175 11.41 18.18 18.92
CA LYS A 175 11.34 19.54 18.34
C LYS A 175 11.84 19.55 16.89
N VAL A 176 12.95 18.87 16.61
CA VAL A 176 13.49 18.76 15.25
C VAL A 176 12.56 17.97 14.34
N PHE A 177 12.02 16.83 14.78
CA PHE A 177 11.12 16.02 13.93
C PHE A 177 9.82 16.74 13.58
N ILE A 178 9.18 17.40 14.56
CA ILE A 178 7.93 18.14 14.30
C ILE A 178 8.20 19.31 13.34
N SER A 179 9.27 20.08 13.58
CA SER A 179 9.62 21.23 12.73
C SER A 179 9.98 20.83 11.29
N LEU A 180 10.80 19.80 11.09
CA LEU A 180 11.16 19.31 9.75
C LEU A 180 9.94 18.79 8.96
N ASN A 181 9.09 17.98 9.58
CA ASN A 181 7.89 17.46 8.90
C ASN A 181 6.90 18.57 8.55
N PHE A 182 6.77 19.58 9.41
CA PHE A 182 5.95 20.76 9.11
C PHE A 182 6.51 21.56 7.93
N ILE A 183 7.83 21.74 7.85
CA ILE A 183 8.50 22.38 6.71
C ILE A 183 8.25 21.58 5.42
N PHE A 184 8.37 20.25 5.46
CA PHE A 184 8.09 19.42 4.28
C PHE A 184 6.64 19.52 3.83
N CYS A 185 5.68 19.58 4.76
CA CYS A 185 4.28 19.80 4.42
C CYS A 185 4.09 21.14 3.68
N ILE A 186 4.71 22.23 4.17
CA ILE A 186 4.66 23.54 3.50
C ILE A 186 5.27 23.47 2.09
N ILE A 187 6.45 22.86 1.93
CA ILE A 187 7.12 22.72 0.63
C ILE A 187 6.22 21.98 -0.36
N VAL A 188 5.66 20.85 0.06
CA VAL A 188 4.74 20.06 -0.77
C VAL A 188 3.50 20.86 -1.15
N SER A 189 2.88 21.57 -0.21
CA SER A 189 1.74 22.45 -0.47
C SER A 189 2.06 23.54 -1.50
N VAL A 190 3.24 24.17 -1.39
CA VAL A 190 3.68 25.21 -2.34
C VAL A 190 3.90 24.61 -3.73
N VAL A 191 4.64 23.49 -3.82
CA VAL A 191 4.92 22.82 -5.11
C VAL A 191 3.62 22.40 -5.82
N SER A 192 2.61 21.93 -5.11
CA SER A 192 1.32 21.57 -5.70
C SER A 192 0.49 22.75 -6.26
N ILE A 193 0.82 24.00 -5.88
CA ILE A 193 0.14 25.21 -6.36
C ILE A 193 0.90 25.85 -7.55
N LEU A 194 2.15 25.46 -7.79
CA LEU A 194 2.95 26.08 -8.85
C LEU A 194 2.27 25.89 -10.22
N PRO A 195 2.03 26.98 -10.98
CA PRO A 195 1.29 26.90 -12.25
C PRO A 195 1.98 25.98 -13.25
N LYS A 196 3.32 26.02 -13.32
CA LYS A 196 4.11 25.11 -14.15
C LYS A 196 3.91 23.62 -13.85
N VAL A 197 3.61 23.27 -12.60
CA VAL A 197 3.35 21.88 -12.18
C VAL A 197 1.92 21.47 -12.56
N GLN A 198 0.96 22.39 -12.40
CA GLN A 198 -0.44 22.15 -12.78
C GLN A 198 -0.61 22.03 -14.30
N ASP A 199 0.15 22.79 -15.08
CA ASP A 199 0.17 22.70 -16.54
C ASP A 199 0.71 21.34 -17.03
N ALA A 200 1.71 20.80 -16.34
CA ALA A 200 2.30 19.49 -16.68
C ALA A 200 1.48 18.31 -16.14
N GLN A 201 0.74 18.49 -15.04
CA GLN A 201 -0.06 17.44 -14.41
C GLN A 201 -1.37 18.04 -13.86
N PRO A 202 -2.47 18.07 -14.64
CA PRO A 202 -3.74 18.70 -14.25
C PRO A 202 -4.45 17.97 -13.10
N SER A 203 -4.02 16.75 -12.76
CA SER A 203 -4.49 16.02 -11.58
C SER A 203 -3.83 16.46 -10.27
N SER A 204 -2.80 17.31 -10.32
CA SER A 204 -2.15 17.86 -9.15
C SER A 204 -3.02 18.94 -8.54
N GLY A 205 -3.39 18.77 -7.27
CA GLY A 205 -4.30 19.69 -6.60
C GLY A 205 -4.00 19.84 -5.12
N LEU A 206 -4.53 20.92 -4.55
CA LEU A 206 -4.31 21.27 -3.15
C LEU A 206 -4.91 20.25 -2.17
N LEU A 207 -6.00 19.58 -2.58
CA LEU A 207 -6.66 18.51 -1.81
C LEU A 207 -5.68 17.37 -1.52
N GLN A 208 -4.94 16.94 -2.53
CA GLN A 208 -3.99 15.85 -2.41
C GLN A 208 -2.84 16.19 -1.44
N ALA A 209 -2.24 17.37 -1.59
CA ALA A 209 -1.18 17.85 -0.70
C ALA A 209 -1.65 17.96 0.77
N SER A 210 -2.88 18.43 0.99
CA SER A 210 -3.47 18.53 2.33
C SER A 210 -3.68 17.16 2.99
N PHE A 211 -4.10 16.16 2.22
CA PHE A 211 -4.34 14.80 2.71
C PHE A 211 -3.02 14.09 3.04
N ILE A 212 -1.98 14.25 2.21
CA ILE A 212 -0.64 13.72 2.46
C ILE A 212 -0.04 14.37 3.70
N SER A 213 -0.18 15.70 3.84
CA SER A 213 0.30 16.42 5.03
C SER A 213 -0.33 15.90 6.32
N LEU A 214 -1.64 15.61 6.30
CA LEU A 214 -2.33 15.02 7.45
C LEU A 214 -1.78 13.63 7.79
N TYR A 215 -1.50 12.79 6.78
CA TYR A 215 -0.89 11.49 7.00
C TYR A 215 0.55 11.58 7.53
N THR A 216 1.35 12.54 7.06
CA THR A 216 2.68 12.83 7.61
C THR A 216 2.60 13.21 9.08
N MET A 217 1.61 14.00 9.49
CA MET A 217 1.39 14.32 10.91
C MET A 217 1.00 13.07 11.72
N TYR A 218 0.20 12.18 11.16
CA TYR A 218 -0.13 10.89 11.79
C TYR A 218 1.11 10.00 11.98
N ILE A 219 1.96 9.84 10.96
CA ILE A 219 3.18 9.05 11.07
C ILE A 219 4.16 9.68 12.07
N THR A 220 4.26 11.01 12.08
CA THR A 220 5.10 11.75 13.03
C THR A 220 4.63 11.48 14.46
N TRP A 221 3.32 11.55 14.74
CA TRP A 221 2.75 11.18 16.04
C TRP A 221 3.04 9.74 16.41
N SER A 222 2.77 8.78 15.51
CA SER A 222 3.01 7.35 15.73
C SER A 222 4.48 7.01 15.96
N ALA A 223 5.41 7.80 15.41
CA ALA A 223 6.83 7.64 15.66
C ALA A 223 7.23 8.21 17.03
N MET A 224 6.71 9.37 17.40
CA MET A 224 7.03 10.00 18.70
C MET A 224 6.39 9.28 19.89
N SER A 225 5.19 8.73 19.74
CA SER A 225 4.51 7.94 20.77
C SER A 225 5.28 6.68 21.15
N ASN A 226 6.16 6.22 20.25
CA ASN A 226 6.98 5.06 20.51
C ASN A 226 8.14 5.38 21.46
N ASN A 227 8.62 6.63 21.57
CA ASN A 227 9.79 6.97 22.40
C ASN A 227 9.45 6.96 23.90
N PRO A 228 10.12 6.16 24.75
CA PRO A 228 9.96 6.21 26.20
C PRO A 228 10.62 7.48 26.74
N SER A 229 9.92 8.61 26.67
CA SER A 229 10.35 9.83 27.34
C SER A 229 10.39 9.62 28.86
N THR A 230 11.44 10.11 29.50
CA THR A 230 11.71 10.09 30.95
C THR A 230 10.60 10.69 31.82
N SER A 231 9.69 11.46 31.23
CA SER A 231 8.49 11.97 31.89
C SER A 231 7.26 11.09 31.65
N PRO A 232 6.43 10.80 32.67
CA PRO A 232 5.24 9.96 32.51
C PRO A 232 4.28 10.61 31.52
N GLN A 233 4.15 10.00 30.34
CA GLN A 233 3.03 10.26 29.43
C GLN A 233 1.73 9.96 30.19
N PRO A 234 0.64 10.72 30.00
CA PRO A 234 -0.64 10.37 30.59
C PRO A 234 -1.01 8.95 30.17
N VAL A 235 -1.30 8.09 31.16
CA VAL A 235 -1.56 6.62 31.04
C VAL A 235 -2.55 6.27 29.92
N ARG A 236 -3.38 7.22 29.49
CA ARG A 236 -4.39 7.08 28.46
C ARG A 236 -3.85 6.91 27.03
N GLU A 237 -2.62 7.30 26.72
CA GLU A 237 -2.02 7.07 25.38
C GLU A 237 -1.22 5.77 25.27
N ARG A 238 -0.57 5.33 26.35
CA ARG A 238 0.14 4.04 26.41
C ARG A 238 -0.80 2.85 26.18
N GLY A 239 -2.09 3.00 26.49
CA GLY A 239 -3.11 1.94 26.40
C GLY A 239 -3.69 1.64 25.01
N ARG A 240 -3.38 2.40 23.95
CA ARG A 240 -4.03 2.17 22.64
C ARG A 240 -3.35 1.10 21.78
N GLU A 241 -2.04 0.94 21.92
CA GLU A 241 -1.27 -0.16 21.31
C GLU A 241 -1.26 -1.40 22.23
N GLU A 242 -1.35 -1.19 23.56
CA GLU A 242 -1.41 -2.25 24.58
C GLU A 242 -2.82 -2.87 24.73
N LEU A 243 -3.86 -2.39 24.02
CA LEU A 243 -5.22 -2.94 24.13
C LEU A 243 -5.28 -4.42 23.74
N PHE A 244 -4.42 -4.85 22.81
CA PHE A 244 -4.29 -6.24 22.40
C PHE A 244 -3.56 -7.10 23.44
N LEU A 245 -2.58 -6.52 24.15
CA LEU A 245 -1.85 -7.18 25.25
C LEU A 245 -2.67 -7.25 26.54
N LEU A 246 -3.48 -6.23 26.84
CA LEU A 246 -4.39 -6.18 27.99
C LEU A 246 -5.58 -7.15 27.89
N LEU A 247 -5.87 -7.66 26.69
CA LEU A 247 -6.89 -8.69 26.45
C LEU A 247 -6.31 -10.12 26.61
N LEU A 248 -5.00 -10.27 26.79
CA LEU A 248 -4.39 -11.59 27.02
C LEU A 248 -4.56 -12.00 28.49
N PRO A 249 -4.83 -13.30 28.76
CA PRO A 249 -4.86 -13.83 30.11
C PRO A 249 -3.51 -13.61 30.83
N ASP A 250 -3.54 -13.46 32.17
CA ASP A 250 -2.38 -13.31 33.09
C ASP A 250 -1.26 -14.39 32.99
N TRP A 251 -1.39 -15.32 32.05
CA TRP A 251 -0.50 -16.44 31.77
C TRP A 251 0.65 -16.05 30.83
N PHE A 252 0.64 -14.83 30.28
CA PHE A 252 1.76 -14.28 29.52
C PHE A 252 2.80 -13.66 30.47
N PRO A 253 4.08 -14.10 30.44
CA PRO A 253 5.14 -13.50 31.25
C PRO A 253 5.22 -12.00 31.02
N ARG A 254 5.31 -11.22 32.11
CA ARG A 254 5.58 -9.78 32.00
C ARG A 254 6.94 -9.60 31.34
N PRO A 255 7.06 -8.70 30.35
CA PRO A 255 8.30 -8.54 29.62
C PRO A 255 9.49 -8.20 30.52
N ASP A 256 10.59 -8.91 30.32
CA ASP A 256 11.84 -8.75 31.05
C ASP A 256 12.51 -7.40 30.71
N ALA A 257 13.47 -6.96 31.53
CA ALA A 257 14.25 -5.75 31.28
C ALA A 257 14.88 -5.70 29.87
N ALA A 258 15.21 -6.85 29.26
CA ALA A 258 15.72 -6.92 27.89
C ALA A 258 14.67 -6.58 26.81
N TYR A 259 13.39 -6.89 27.06
CA TYR A 259 12.27 -6.45 26.21
C TYR A 259 12.01 -4.95 26.38
N GLU A 260 12.15 -4.42 27.60
CA GLU A 260 12.09 -2.97 27.86
C GLU A 260 13.23 -2.22 27.15
N THR A 261 14.42 -2.82 27.00
CA THR A 261 15.51 -2.27 26.17
C THR A 261 15.27 -2.45 24.66
N MET A 262 14.56 -3.49 24.21
CA MET A 262 14.07 -3.58 22.81
C MET A 262 12.99 -2.54 22.52
N LYS A 263 12.22 -2.12 23.54
CA LYS A 263 11.37 -0.92 23.54
C LYS A 263 12.16 0.39 23.61
N SER A 264 13.51 0.39 23.69
CA SER A 264 14.30 1.59 23.40
C SER A 264 14.22 1.89 21.89
N THR A 265 13.18 2.63 21.56
CA THR A 265 12.44 2.64 20.30
C THR A 265 13.03 3.52 19.23
N MET A 266 14.17 4.15 19.48
CA MET A 266 14.75 5.09 18.52
C MET A 266 14.90 4.50 17.11
N PRO A 267 15.39 3.26 16.92
CA PRO A 267 15.44 2.65 15.60
C PRO A 267 14.06 2.58 14.91
N SER A 268 13.01 2.24 15.65
CA SER A 268 11.63 2.21 15.13
C SER A 268 11.11 3.61 14.78
N VAL A 269 11.44 4.63 15.60
CA VAL A 269 11.11 6.03 15.31
C VAL A 269 11.77 6.47 14.00
N TRP A 270 13.06 6.21 13.84
CA TRP A 270 13.83 6.55 12.64
C TRP A 270 13.37 5.80 11.40
N VAL A 271 12.95 4.54 11.52
CA VAL A 271 12.34 3.80 10.40
C VAL A 271 11.06 4.50 9.95
N LYS A 272 10.15 4.85 10.87
CA LYS A 272 8.89 5.55 10.54
C LYS A 272 9.13 6.93 9.92
N ILE A 273 9.98 7.75 10.56
CA ILE A 273 10.29 9.11 10.10
C ILE A 273 11.06 9.08 8.77
N GLY A 274 12.06 8.21 8.65
CA GLY A 274 12.86 8.04 7.44
C GLY A 274 12.02 7.53 6.26
N SER A 275 11.14 6.54 6.47
CA SER A 275 10.18 6.10 5.44
C SER A 275 9.25 7.23 5.00
N SER A 276 8.77 8.05 5.96
CA SER A 276 7.92 9.19 5.65
C SER A 276 8.64 10.22 4.79
N TRP A 277 9.88 10.58 5.12
CA TRP A 277 10.67 11.52 4.32
C TRP A 277 10.99 11.00 2.94
N PHE A 278 11.35 9.72 2.83
CA PHE A 278 11.59 9.08 1.54
C PHE A 278 10.33 9.10 0.67
N GLY A 279 9.18 8.78 1.24
CA GLY A 279 7.95 8.80 0.48
C GLY A 279 7.47 10.21 0.12
N LEU A 280 7.69 11.22 0.98
CA LEU A 280 7.47 12.64 0.62
C LEU A 280 8.40 13.09 -0.50
N ALA A 281 9.65 12.63 -0.51
CA ALA A 281 10.59 12.92 -1.58
C ALA A 281 10.16 12.28 -2.91
N ILE A 282 9.66 11.03 -2.88
CA ILE A 282 9.04 10.40 -4.05
C ILE A 282 7.84 11.21 -4.53
N PHE A 283 6.96 11.63 -3.61
CA PHE A 283 5.80 12.43 -3.99
C PHE A 283 6.20 13.76 -4.65
N LEU A 284 7.14 14.48 -4.04
CA LEU A 284 7.65 15.73 -4.58
C LEU A 284 8.33 15.50 -5.95
N TRP A 285 9.05 14.39 -6.10
CA TRP A 285 9.63 13.99 -7.39
C TRP A 285 8.55 13.70 -8.44
N THR A 286 7.45 13.02 -8.09
CA THR A 286 6.35 12.76 -9.05
C THR A 286 5.68 14.04 -9.55
N LEU A 287 5.65 15.10 -8.74
CA LEU A 287 5.12 16.41 -9.17
C LEU A 287 6.10 17.18 -10.06
N ILE A 288 7.41 17.07 -9.78
CA ILE A 288 8.45 17.87 -10.44
C ILE A 288 8.99 17.19 -11.71
N ALA A 289 9.03 15.86 -11.77
CA ALA A 289 9.61 15.10 -12.87
C ALA A 289 9.01 15.46 -14.25
N PRO A 290 7.67 15.62 -14.41
CA PRO A 290 7.08 16.05 -15.68
C PRO A 290 7.51 17.47 -16.10
N VAL A 291 7.85 18.35 -15.14
CA VAL A 291 8.26 19.73 -15.41
C VAL A 291 9.74 19.81 -15.81
N ILE A 292 10.61 19.00 -15.20
CA ILE A 292 12.05 18.99 -15.49
C ILE A 292 12.35 18.19 -16.77
N LEU A 293 11.67 17.06 -16.99
CA LEU A 293 11.88 16.16 -18.10
C LEU A 293 10.84 16.37 -19.19
N SER A 294 10.71 17.60 -19.70
CA SER A 294 9.76 17.95 -20.76
C SER A 294 9.93 17.17 -22.07
N ASP A 295 11.08 16.51 -22.27
CA ASP A 295 11.42 15.71 -23.47
C ASP A 295 11.08 14.20 -23.36
N ARG A 296 10.45 13.74 -22.27
CA ARG A 296 9.97 12.34 -22.18
C ARG A 296 8.47 12.31 -21.97
N ASP A 297 7.75 11.76 -22.95
CA ASP A 297 6.31 11.53 -22.83
C ASP A 297 6.02 10.56 -21.68
N PHE A 298 5.41 11.09 -20.62
CA PHE A 298 4.83 10.30 -19.53
C PHE A 298 3.37 9.96 -19.91
N SER A 299 3.21 9.11 -20.94
CA SER A 299 1.91 8.52 -21.31
C SER A 299 1.73 7.12 -20.73
#